data_AF-A0A0D3FDW0-F1
#
_entry.id   AF-A0A0D3FDW0-F1
#
_cell.length_a   1.000
_cell.length_b   1.000
_cell.length_c   1.000
_cell.angle_alpha   90.00
_cell.angle_beta   90.00
_cell.angle_gamma   90.00
#
_symmetry.space_group_name_H-M   'P 1'
#
loop_
_entity.id
_entity.type
_entity.pdbx_description
1 polymer ?
#
loop_
_entity_poly.entity_id
_entity_poly.type
_entity_poly.pdbx_seq_one_letter_code
_entity_poly.pdbx_strand_id
1 'polypeptide(L)'
;MNALEELYRIARAQALIALCGTIPGYWFTVAFIEIMGRFWIQIMGFAMMTAFMLGLAIPYHHWTTRGHHTGFIVMYGFTFFFANFGPNSTTFIVPAEIYPARLRSTCHGISAAAGKAGAIIGAFGFLYAAQDQHKPEPGYPRGIGIKNALFVLAGTNFLGTIMTLLVPESKGMSLEVISQEVADGDDEEAAYPK
;
A
#
# COMPACT_ATOMS: atom_id res chain seq x y z
N MET A 1 2.55 6.54 32.23
CA MET A 1 1.97 5.39 31.49
C MET A 1 3.04 4.31 31.50
N ASN A 2 2.69 3.07 31.84
CA ASN A 2 3.65 1.96 31.79
C ASN A 2 3.84 1.52 30.32
N ALA A 3 5.04 1.08 29.93
CA ALA A 3 5.34 0.66 28.56
C ALA A 3 4.42 -0.47 28.06
N LEU A 4 4.05 -1.41 28.95
CA LEU A 4 3.08 -2.47 28.64
C LEU A 4 1.68 -1.92 28.32
N GLU A 5 1.27 -0.87 29.03
CA GLU A 5 -0.04 -0.27 28.83
C GLU A 5 -0.08 0.56 27.54
N GLU A 6 1.01 1.24 27.22
CA GLU A 6 1.18 1.91 25.93
C GLU A 6 1.13 0.93 24.77
N LEU A 7 1.92 -0.17 24.86
CA LEU A 7 1.92 -1.23 23.87
C LEU A 7 0.52 -1.83 23.69
N TYR A 8 -0.19 -2.10 24.79
CA TYR A 8 -1.55 -2.63 24.73
C TYR A 8 -2.53 -1.67 24.02
N ARG A 9 -2.43 -0.36 24.29
CA ARG A 9 -3.27 0.65 23.62
C ARG A 9 -2.97 0.75 22.13
N ILE A 10 -1.69 0.75 21.74
CA ILE A 10 -1.28 0.75 20.33
C ILE A 10 -1.76 -0.52 19.62
N ALA A 11 -1.53 -1.69 20.23
CA ALA A 11 -1.95 -2.97 19.69
C ALA A 11 -3.46 -3.05 19.50
N ARG A 12 -4.25 -2.57 20.47
CA ARG A 12 -5.72 -2.52 20.35
C ARG A 12 -6.17 -1.61 19.21
N ALA A 13 -5.53 -0.45 19.03
CA ALA A 13 -5.85 0.45 17.92
C ALA A 13 -5.53 -0.20 16.56
N GLN A 14 -4.37 -0.86 16.44
CA GLN A 14 -3.97 -1.59 15.24
C GLN A 14 -4.90 -2.77 14.93
N ALA A 15 -5.30 -3.53 15.96
CA ALA A 15 -6.28 -4.60 15.80
C ALA A 15 -7.63 -4.10 15.26
N LEU A 16 -8.10 -2.95 15.73
CA LEU A 16 -9.34 -2.33 15.23
C LEU A 16 -9.19 -1.88 13.78
N ILE A 17 -8.08 -1.23 13.42
CA ILE A 17 -7.77 -0.85 12.03
C ILE A 17 -7.68 -2.09 11.13
N ALA A 18 -7.07 -3.17 11.61
CA ALA A 18 -6.96 -4.41 10.86
C ALA A 18 -8.34 -5.05 10.62
N LEU A 19 -9.18 -5.11 11.65
CA LEU A 19 -10.51 -5.71 11.56
C LEU A 19 -11.47 -4.92 10.66
N CYS A 20 -11.44 -3.58 10.75
CA CYS A 20 -12.39 -2.73 10.04
C CYS A 20 -11.87 -2.21 8.69
N GLY A 21 -10.55 -2.14 8.50
CA GLY A 21 -9.93 -1.61 7.28
C GLY A 21 -9.24 -2.71 6.46
N THR A 22 -8.19 -3.31 7.03
CA THR A 22 -7.33 -4.24 6.30
C THR A 22 -8.06 -5.49 5.81
N ILE A 23 -8.74 -6.22 6.70
CA ILE A 23 -9.42 -7.48 6.36
C ILE A 23 -10.52 -7.26 5.31
N PRO A 24 -11.44 -6.29 5.46
CA PRO A 24 -12.42 -6.00 4.42
C PRO A 24 -11.77 -5.60 3.09
N GLY A 25 -10.68 -4.82 3.12
CA GLY A 25 -9.96 -4.43 1.92
C GLY A 25 -9.45 -5.62 1.11
N TYR A 26 -8.91 -6.65 1.78
CA TYR A 26 -8.50 -7.89 1.10
C TYR A 26 -9.67 -8.62 0.44
N TRP A 27 -10.80 -8.75 1.11
CA TRP A 27 -11.99 -9.41 0.55
C TRP A 27 -12.55 -8.64 -0.66
N PHE A 28 -12.47 -7.30 -0.64
CA PHE A 28 -12.81 -6.48 -1.79
C PHE A 28 -11.83 -6.74 -2.95
N THR A 29 -10.51 -6.81 -2.70
CA THR A 29 -9.58 -7.21 -3.76
C THR A 29 -9.97 -8.55 -4.35
N VAL A 30 -10.20 -9.58 -3.53
CA VAL A 30 -10.58 -10.92 -4.01
C VAL A 30 -11.85 -10.87 -4.87
N ALA A 31 -12.87 -10.10 -4.46
CA ALA A 31 -14.12 -9.99 -5.19
C ALA A 31 -13.98 -9.24 -6.53
N PHE A 32 -13.11 -8.23 -6.60
CA PHE A 32 -13.03 -7.32 -7.75
C PHE A 32 -11.81 -7.54 -8.66
N ILE A 33 -10.82 -8.33 -8.26
CA ILE A 33 -9.57 -8.49 -9.03
C ILE A 33 -9.78 -9.05 -10.44
N GLU A 34 -10.68 -10.02 -10.59
CA GLU A 34 -11.02 -10.58 -11.90
C GLU A 34 -12.04 -9.72 -12.66
N ILE A 35 -12.71 -8.76 -12.00
CA ILE A 35 -13.70 -7.88 -12.63
C ILE A 35 -13.06 -6.58 -13.11
N MET A 36 -12.27 -5.92 -12.28
CA MET A 36 -11.64 -4.63 -12.59
C MET A 36 -10.24 -4.79 -13.20
N GLY A 37 -9.51 -5.84 -12.85
CA GLY A 37 -8.10 -6.00 -13.23
C GLY A 37 -7.13 -5.45 -12.19
N ARG A 38 -5.87 -5.90 -12.28
CA ARG A 38 -4.84 -5.65 -11.27
C ARG A 38 -4.35 -4.21 -11.37
N PHE A 39 -4.21 -3.69 -12.59
CA PHE A 39 -3.73 -2.33 -12.86
C PHE A 39 -4.68 -1.28 -12.28
N TRP A 40 -5.98 -1.41 -12.58
CA TRP A 40 -6.99 -0.44 -12.14
C TRP A 40 -7.17 -0.44 -10.62
N ILE A 41 -7.12 -1.60 -9.97
CA ILE A 41 -7.15 -1.71 -8.51
C ILE A 41 -5.93 -1.02 -7.90
N GLN A 42 -4.74 -1.21 -8.49
CA GLN A 42 -3.52 -0.59 -7.98
C GLN A 42 -3.54 0.95 -8.12
N ILE A 43 -3.98 1.47 -9.27
CA ILE A 43 -4.13 2.92 -9.50
C ILE A 43 -5.15 3.53 -8.52
N MET A 44 -6.34 2.92 -8.41
CA MET A 44 -7.38 3.39 -7.50
C MET A 44 -6.90 3.35 -6.04
N GLY A 45 -6.24 2.27 -5.62
CA GLY A 45 -5.70 2.12 -4.28
C GLY A 45 -4.70 3.24 -3.93
N PHE A 46 -3.67 3.43 -4.75
CA PHE A 46 -2.69 4.50 -4.52
C PHE A 46 -3.32 5.90 -4.55
N ALA A 47 -4.22 6.18 -5.51
CA ALA A 47 -4.89 7.46 -5.62
C ALA A 47 -5.77 7.77 -4.38
N MET A 48 -6.55 6.79 -3.92
CA MET A 48 -7.37 6.94 -2.72
C MET A 48 -6.51 7.08 -1.47
N MET A 49 -5.43 6.30 -1.33
CA MET A 49 -4.47 6.47 -0.23
C MET A 49 -3.85 7.87 -0.22
N THR A 50 -3.50 8.44 -1.38
CA THR A 50 -3.03 9.83 -1.48
C THR A 50 -4.12 10.81 -1.03
N ALA A 51 -5.36 10.65 -1.50
CA ALA A 51 -6.47 11.52 -1.12
C ALA A 51 -6.73 11.51 0.39
N PHE A 52 -6.78 10.33 1.02
CA PHE A 52 -6.97 10.22 2.47
C PHE A 52 -5.78 10.78 3.25
N MET A 53 -4.54 10.54 2.81
CA MET A 53 -3.34 11.12 3.44
C MET A 53 -3.33 12.65 3.35
N LEU A 54 -3.71 13.24 2.21
CA LEU A 54 -3.87 14.69 2.08
C LEU A 54 -5.02 15.22 2.96
N GLY A 55 -6.14 14.49 3.04
CA GLY A 55 -7.26 14.80 3.93
C GLY A 55 -6.89 14.75 5.42
N LEU A 56 -5.88 13.97 5.80
CA LEU A 56 -5.30 13.96 7.14
C LEU A 56 -4.28 15.09 7.34
N ALA A 57 -3.46 15.38 6.31
CA ALA A 57 -2.35 16.32 6.39
C ALA A 57 -2.77 17.81 6.33
N ILE A 58 -3.73 18.15 5.46
CA ILE A 58 -4.15 19.54 5.21
C ILE A 58 -4.83 20.13 6.47
N PRO A 59 -5.95 19.56 6.96
CA PRO A 59 -6.61 20.01 8.18
C PRO A 59 -6.01 19.35 9.45
N TYR A 60 -4.71 19.06 9.48
CA TYR A 60 -4.08 18.36 10.61
C TYR A 60 -4.39 18.98 11.99
N HIS A 61 -4.41 20.31 12.08
CA HIS A 61 -4.76 21.02 13.32
C HIS A 61 -6.22 20.80 13.75
N HIS A 62 -7.14 20.63 12.80
CA HIS A 62 -8.53 20.31 13.09
C HIS A 62 -8.64 18.93 13.74
N TRP A 63 -7.89 17.95 13.22
CA TRP A 63 -7.87 16.59 13.75
C TRP A 63 -7.24 16.46 15.14
N THR A 64 -6.28 17.32 15.47
CA THR A 64 -5.64 17.36 16.79
C THR A 64 -6.47 18.11 17.84
N THR A 65 -7.54 18.81 17.44
CA THR A 65 -8.46 19.49 18.36
C THR A 65 -9.41 18.49 19.02
N ARG A 66 -9.76 18.72 20.30
CA ARG A 66 -10.66 17.84 21.08
C ARG A 66 -12.00 17.68 20.36
N GLY A 67 -12.40 16.42 20.15
CA GLY A 67 -13.69 16.04 19.55
C GLY A 67 -13.59 15.44 18.14
N HIS A 68 -12.49 15.66 17.42
CA HIS A 68 -12.33 15.21 16.03
C HIS A 68 -11.49 13.93 15.85
N HIS A 69 -11.00 13.34 16.94
CA HIS A 69 -10.14 12.15 16.90
C HIS A 69 -10.79 10.94 16.24
N THR A 70 -12.11 10.77 16.37
CA THR A 70 -12.84 9.67 15.71
C THR A 70 -12.76 9.78 14.20
N GLY A 71 -12.93 10.99 13.64
CA GLY A 71 -12.83 11.20 12.19
C GLY A 71 -11.42 10.98 11.66
N PHE A 72 -10.39 11.34 12.45
CA PHE A 72 -9.00 11.01 12.11
C PHE A 72 -8.79 9.50 12.01
N ILE A 73 -9.27 8.73 13.00
CA ILE A 73 -9.15 7.26 13.00
C ILE A 73 -9.90 6.64 11.82
N VAL A 74 -11.08 7.15 11.47
CA VAL A 74 -11.85 6.67 10.31
C VAL A 74 -11.12 6.93 8.99
N MET A 75 -10.63 8.15 8.77
CA MET A 75 -9.86 8.52 7.59
C MET A 75 -8.56 7.70 7.48
N TYR A 76 -7.89 7.49 8.61
CA TYR A 76 -6.70 6.65 8.69
C TYR A 76 -7.04 5.19 8.39
N GLY A 77 -8.14 4.66 8.94
CA GLY A 77 -8.63 3.31 8.65
C GLY A 77 -8.97 3.11 7.17
N PHE A 78 -9.56 4.10 6.51
CA PHE A 78 -9.79 4.06 5.06
C PHE A 78 -8.49 3.99 4.27
N THR A 79 -7.42 4.63 4.74
CA THR A 79 -6.10 4.49 4.10
C THR A 79 -5.65 3.02 4.11
N PHE A 80 -5.83 2.29 5.23
CA PHE A 80 -5.54 0.86 5.28
C PHE A 80 -6.50 0.03 4.42
N PHE A 81 -7.78 0.39 4.39
CA PHE A 81 -8.75 -0.28 3.51
C PHE A 81 -8.29 -0.21 2.05
N PHE A 82 -7.99 0.98 1.52
CA PHE A 82 -7.55 1.16 0.13
C PHE A 82 -6.10 0.71 -0.13
N ALA A 83 -5.26 0.64 0.90
CA ALA A 83 -3.97 -0.02 0.78
C ALA A 83 -4.14 -1.51 0.46
N ASN A 84 -5.10 -2.18 1.11
CA ASN A 84 -5.37 -3.61 0.92
C ASN A 84 -6.29 -3.87 -0.28
N PHE A 85 -7.30 -3.02 -0.50
CA PHE A 85 -8.05 -2.92 -1.74
C PHE A 85 -7.27 -2.09 -2.78
N GLY A 86 -6.09 -2.58 -3.14
CA GLY A 86 -5.13 -1.78 -3.89
C GLY A 86 -3.72 -2.37 -3.88
N PRO A 87 -2.69 -1.53 -3.72
CA PRO A 87 -1.30 -1.90 -3.98
C PRO A 87 -0.76 -2.98 -3.07
N ASN A 88 -1.25 -3.15 -1.83
CA ASN A 88 -0.75 -4.19 -0.94
C ASN A 88 -0.96 -5.57 -1.58
N SER A 89 -2.15 -5.86 -2.11
CA SER A 89 -2.42 -7.13 -2.76
C SER A 89 -1.84 -7.20 -4.17
N THR A 90 -2.07 -6.18 -4.99
CA THR A 90 -1.69 -6.23 -6.41
C THR A 90 -0.18 -6.31 -6.60
N THR A 91 0.62 -5.64 -5.75
CA THR A 91 2.10 -5.69 -5.86
C THR A 91 2.69 -7.06 -5.51
N PHE A 92 1.96 -7.94 -4.80
CA PHE A 92 2.36 -9.35 -4.64
C PHE A 92 1.93 -10.22 -5.83
N ILE A 93 0.75 -9.95 -6.39
CA ILE A 93 0.16 -10.77 -7.45
C ILE A 93 0.83 -10.49 -8.80
N VAL A 94 1.01 -9.22 -9.16
CA VAL A 94 1.51 -8.76 -10.45
C VAL A 94 2.87 -9.38 -10.83
N PRO A 95 3.90 -9.39 -9.95
CA PRO A 95 5.16 -10.06 -10.27
C PRO A 95 5.04 -11.57 -10.49
N ALA A 96 4.08 -12.24 -9.84
CA ALA A 96 3.85 -13.66 -10.03
C ALA A 96 3.17 -13.96 -11.38
N GLU A 97 2.42 -13.00 -11.92
CA GLU A 97 1.70 -13.13 -13.19
C GLU A 97 2.53 -12.66 -14.40
N ILE A 98 3.35 -11.62 -14.24
CA ILE A 98 4.09 -11.02 -15.38
C ILE A 98 5.41 -11.75 -15.68
N TYR A 99 6.11 -12.27 -14.66
CA TYR A 99 7.44 -12.82 -14.90
C TYR A 99 7.40 -14.21 -15.57
N PRO A 100 8.29 -14.46 -16.56
CA PRO A 100 8.39 -15.75 -17.23
C PRO A 100 8.60 -16.90 -16.27
N ALA A 101 7.98 -18.05 -16.52
CA ALA A 101 7.97 -19.18 -15.59
C ALA A 101 9.41 -19.60 -15.23
N ARG A 102 10.32 -19.56 -16.21
CA ARG A 102 11.74 -19.89 -16.00
C ARG A 102 12.48 -18.96 -15.03
N LEU A 103 12.08 -17.70 -14.94
CA LEU A 103 12.75 -16.66 -14.13
C LEU A 103 11.88 -16.14 -12.97
N ARG A 104 10.64 -16.60 -12.86
CA ARG A 104 9.63 -16.08 -11.96
C ARG A 104 10.11 -16.02 -10.52
N SER A 105 10.74 -17.09 -10.02
CA SER A 105 11.24 -17.14 -8.64
C SER A 105 12.30 -16.09 -8.36
N THR A 106 13.26 -15.89 -9.28
CA THR A 106 14.33 -14.90 -9.14
C THR A 106 13.77 -13.48 -9.22
N CYS A 107 12.97 -13.17 -10.23
CA CYS A 107 12.43 -11.82 -10.44
C CYS A 107 11.40 -11.45 -9.34
N HIS A 108 10.56 -12.40 -8.91
CA HIS A 108 9.67 -12.22 -7.76
C HIS A 108 10.47 -12.02 -6.47
N GLY A 109 11.55 -12.79 -6.27
CA GLY A 109 12.45 -12.63 -5.13
C GLY A 109 13.09 -11.24 -5.04
N ILE A 110 13.58 -10.71 -6.17
CA ILE A 110 14.13 -9.35 -6.25
C ILE A 110 13.04 -8.30 -5.93
N SER A 111 11.83 -8.47 -6.49
CA SER A 111 10.70 -7.57 -6.23
C SER A 111 10.30 -7.58 -4.75
N ALA A 112 10.22 -8.75 -4.14
CA ALA A 112 9.93 -8.90 -2.72
C ALA A 112 11.03 -8.31 -1.83
N ALA A 113 12.30 -8.46 -2.21
CA ALA A 113 13.42 -7.85 -1.50
C ALA A 113 13.36 -6.31 -1.56
N ALA A 114 13.05 -5.73 -2.72
CA ALA A 114 12.85 -4.29 -2.86
C ALA A 114 11.70 -3.78 -1.98
N GLY A 115 10.57 -4.50 -1.94
CA GLY A 115 9.45 -4.19 -1.05
C GLY A 115 9.83 -4.21 0.44
N LYS A 116 10.59 -5.23 0.86
CA LYS A 116 11.11 -5.31 2.24
C LYS A 116 12.09 -4.19 2.57
N ALA A 117 12.99 -3.84 1.65
CA ALA A 117 13.90 -2.71 1.82
C ALA A 117 13.12 -1.39 1.99
N GLY A 118 12.09 -1.17 1.17
CA GLY A 118 11.17 -0.04 1.32
C GLY A 118 10.45 -0.03 2.67
N ALA A 119 10.00 -1.19 3.17
CA ALA A 119 9.37 -1.30 4.48
C ALA A 119 10.33 -0.95 5.63
N ILE A 120 11.61 -1.34 5.55
CA ILE A 120 12.64 -0.97 6.55
C ILE A 120 12.86 0.54 6.53
N ILE A 121 13.03 1.13 5.34
CA ILE A 121 13.17 2.59 5.18
C ILE A 121 11.93 3.30 5.71
N GLY A 122 10.73 2.80 5.45
CA GLY A 122 9.49 3.36 5.95
C GLY A 122 9.40 3.30 7.48
N ALA A 123 9.63 2.12 8.06
CA ALA A 123 9.52 1.89 9.51
C ALA A 123 10.50 2.76 10.30
N PHE A 124 11.80 2.70 9.96
CA PHE A 124 12.80 3.48 10.69
C PHE A 124 12.81 4.94 10.23
N GLY A 125 12.75 5.20 8.93
CA GLY A 125 12.78 6.56 8.39
C GLY A 125 11.64 7.42 8.93
N PHE A 126 10.40 6.92 8.96
CA PHE A 126 9.29 7.67 9.55
C PHE A 126 9.28 7.68 11.08
N LEU A 127 9.87 6.67 11.75
CA LEU A 127 10.07 6.72 13.20
C LEU A 127 10.92 7.93 13.61
N TYR A 128 12.00 8.21 12.87
CA TYR A 128 12.84 9.39 13.09
C TYR A 128 12.23 10.67 12.49
N ALA A 129 11.63 10.61 11.30
CA ALA A 129 11.12 11.78 10.60
C ALA A 129 9.84 12.34 11.25
N ALA A 130 8.95 11.50 11.77
CA ALA A 130 7.68 11.97 12.36
C ALA A 130 7.86 12.65 13.73
N GLN A 131 9.06 12.62 14.32
CA GLN A 131 9.38 13.26 15.59
C GLN A 131 9.08 14.77 15.55
N ASP A 132 8.62 15.31 16.68
CA ASP A 132 8.26 16.71 16.81
C ASP A 132 9.49 17.63 16.60
N GLN A 133 9.27 18.76 15.92
CA GLN A 133 10.33 19.71 15.57
C GLN A 133 10.89 20.44 16.80
N HIS A 134 10.08 20.62 17.83
CA HIS A 134 10.40 21.42 19.01
C HIS A 134 10.60 20.56 20.26
N LYS A 135 9.85 19.46 20.40
CA LYS A 135 9.91 18.55 21.56
C LYS A 135 9.94 17.07 21.13
N PRO A 136 11.07 16.58 20.56
CA PRO A 136 11.21 15.18 20.21
C PRO A 136 11.18 14.29 21.46
N GLU A 137 10.83 13.02 21.29
CA GLU A 137 10.89 12.05 22.38
C GLU A 137 12.34 11.84 22.87
N PRO A 138 12.54 11.55 24.18
CA PRO A 138 13.88 11.30 24.71
C PRO A 138 14.59 10.18 23.94
N GLY A 139 15.78 10.48 23.40
CA GLY A 139 16.57 9.54 22.60
C GLY A 139 16.39 9.68 21.08
N TYR A 140 15.50 10.56 20.61
CA TYR A 140 15.32 10.83 19.18
C TYR A 140 15.82 12.24 18.77
N PRO A 141 16.41 12.38 17.57
CA PRO A 141 16.70 13.69 16.99
C PRO A 141 15.41 14.42 16.59
N ARG A 142 15.52 15.73 16.35
CA ARG A 142 14.42 16.54 15.82
C ARG A 142 14.01 16.05 14.43
N GLY A 143 12.74 15.72 14.27
CA GLY A 143 12.16 15.28 13.00
C GLY A 143 11.54 16.43 12.22
N ILE A 144 10.82 16.08 11.16
CA ILE A 144 10.01 16.99 10.35
C ILE A 144 8.59 17.14 10.92
N GLY A 145 8.19 16.31 11.88
CA GLY A 145 6.87 16.30 12.51
C GLY A 145 5.81 15.51 11.73
N ILE A 146 4.77 15.06 12.44
CA ILE A 146 3.71 14.18 11.90
C ILE A 146 3.02 14.81 10.68
N LYS A 147 2.71 16.10 10.70
CA LYS A 147 2.05 16.79 9.57
C LYS A 147 2.87 16.68 8.29
N ASN A 148 4.17 16.97 8.36
CA ASN A 148 5.05 16.92 7.19
C ASN A 148 5.30 15.47 6.77
N ALA A 149 5.40 14.54 7.73
CA ALA A 149 5.47 13.12 7.44
C ALA A 149 4.24 12.62 6.64
N LEU A 150 3.03 13.07 6.99
CA LEU A 150 1.81 12.74 6.22
C LEU A 150 1.86 13.28 4.79
N PHE A 151 2.42 14.48 4.55
CA PHE A 151 2.64 14.99 3.20
C PHE A 151 3.66 14.17 2.40
N VAL A 152 4.76 13.74 3.04
CA VAL A 152 5.74 12.86 2.40
C VAL A 152 5.09 11.52 2.04
N LEU A 153 4.29 10.93 2.94
CA LEU A 153 3.53 9.70 2.66
C LEU A 153 2.54 9.88 1.49
N ALA A 154 1.83 10.99 1.44
CA ALA A 154 0.95 11.33 0.31
C ALA A 154 1.74 11.41 -1.01
N GLY A 155 2.92 12.04 -0.98
CA GLY A 155 3.83 12.13 -2.12
C GLY A 155 4.35 10.77 -2.59
N THR A 156 4.74 9.88 -1.66
CA THR A 156 5.17 8.52 -2.00
C THR A 156 4.03 7.67 -2.59
N ASN A 157 2.80 7.82 -2.07
CA ASN A 157 1.63 7.13 -2.63
C ASN A 157 1.31 7.64 -4.05
N PHE A 158 1.44 8.95 -4.26
CA PHE A 158 1.22 9.56 -5.58
C PHE A 158 2.29 9.09 -6.58
N LEU A 159 3.56 9.03 -6.16
CA LEU A 159 4.62 8.43 -6.97
C LEU A 159 4.32 6.96 -7.30
N GLY A 160 3.77 6.19 -6.34
CA GLY A 160 3.28 4.84 -6.58
C GLY A 160 2.21 4.77 -7.67
N THR A 161 1.31 5.75 -7.73
CA THR A 161 0.31 5.87 -8.82
C THR A 161 1.00 6.05 -10.16
N ILE A 162 1.98 6.97 -10.26
CA ILE A 162 2.72 7.23 -11.50
C ILE A 162 3.51 5.99 -11.94
N MET A 163 4.20 5.33 -11.01
CA MET A 163 4.98 4.12 -11.30
C MET A 163 4.08 2.95 -11.71
N THR A 164 2.85 2.90 -11.22
CA THR A 164 1.87 1.90 -11.64
C THR A 164 1.52 2.03 -13.12
N LEU A 165 1.60 3.23 -13.72
CA LEU A 165 1.37 3.41 -15.16
C LEU A 165 2.37 2.65 -16.04
N LEU A 166 3.51 2.23 -15.48
CA LEU A 166 4.52 1.41 -16.16
C LEU A 166 4.25 -0.10 -16.04
N VAL A 167 3.28 -0.50 -15.22
CA VAL A 167 2.92 -1.90 -14.98
C VAL A 167 1.88 -2.32 -16.02
N PRO A 168 2.11 -3.39 -16.79
CA PRO A 168 1.11 -3.90 -17.72
C PRO A 168 -0.06 -4.55 -16.97
N GLU A 169 -1.27 -4.44 -17.53
CA GLU A 169 -2.45 -5.16 -17.01
C GLU A 169 -2.32 -6.64 -17.38
N SER A 170 -2.46 -7.52 -16.38
CA SER A 170 -2.35 -8.98 -16.54
C SER A 170 -3.72 -9.68 -16.67
N LYS A 171 -4.83 -8.94 -16.52
CA LYS A 171 -6.18 -9.51 -16.54
C LYS A 171 -6.49 -10.26 -17.85
N GLY A 172 -6.91 -11.51 -17.70
CA GLY A 172 -7.51 -12.31 -18.77
C GLY A 172 -6.53 -12.89 -19.79
N MET A 173 -5.23 -12.77 -19.56
CA MET A 173 -4.21 -13.40 -20.39
C MET A 173 -3.64 -14.63 -19.68
N SER A 174 -3.36 -15.70 -20.43
CA SER A 174 -2.67 -16.87 -19.89
C SER A 174 -1.22 -16.51 -19.52
N LEU A 175 -0.68 -17.18 -18.50
CA LEU A 175 0.69 -16.94 -18.02
C LEU A 175 1.73 -17.11 -19.13
N GLU A 176 1.48 -18.02 -20.06
CA GLU A 176 2.37 -18.36 -21.18
C GLU A 176 2.42 -17.24 -22.23
N VAL A 177 1.28 -16.57 -22.47
CA VAL A 177 1.20 -15.40 -23.37
C VAL A 177 1.82 -14.17 -22.74
N ILE A 178 1.56 -13.90 -21.45
CA ILE A 178 2.18 -12.77 -20.74
C ILE A 178 3.70 -12.92 -20.66
N SER A 179 4.19 -14.15 -20.51
CA SER A 179 5.61 -14.46 -20.41
C SER A 179 6.32 -14.61 -21.76
N GLN A 180 5.61 -14.46 -22.87
CA GLN A 180 6.12 -14.73 -24.23
C GLN A 180 6.76 -16.12 -24.36
N GLU A 181 6.25 -17.11 -23.62
CA GLU A 181 6.73 -18.49 -23.68
C GLU A 181 6.04 -19.30 -24.80
N VAL A 182 5.07 -18.72 -25.51
CA VAL A 182 4.43 -19.31 -26.69
C VAL A 182 5.29 -19.04 -27.94
N ALA A 183 5.62 -20.09 -28.68
CA ALA A 183 6.25 -19.96 -30.00
C ALA A 183 5.20 -19.45 -31.01
N ASP A 184 5.63 -18.51 -31.87
CA ASP A 184 5.00 -17.76 -33.00
C ASP A 184 3.91 -18.43 -33.89
N GLY A 185 3.13 -19.40 -33.39
CA GLY A 185 2.20 -20.22 -34.18
C GLY A 185 0.90 -20.65 -33.49
N ASP A 186 0.75 -20.45 -32.16
CA ASP A 186 -0.44 -20.86 -31.38
C ASP A 186 -1.22 -19.66 -30.79
N ASP A 187 -1.08 -18.49 -31.44
CA ASP A 187 -1.37 -17.16 -30.84
C ASP A 187 -2.87 -16.86 -30.56
N GLU A 188 -3.82 -17.56 -31.17
CA GLU A 188 -5.25 -17.28 -30.96
C GLU A 188 -5.90 -18.15 -29.86
N GLU A 189 -5.49 -19.40 -29.68
CA GLU A 189 -6.14 -20.33 -28.74
C GLU A 189 -5.56 -20.23 -27.32
N ALA A 190 -4.28 -19.86 -27.19
CA ALA A 190 -3.60 -19.66 -25.91
C ALA A 190 -3.90 -18.29 -25.26
N ALA A 191 -4.31 -17.29 -26.05
CA ALA A 191 -4.61 -15.93 -25.58
C ALA A 191 -5.98 -15.82 -24.89
N TYR A 192 -6.95 -16.65 -25.30
CA TYR A 192 -8.31 -16.67 -24.74
C TYR A 192 -8.82 -18.12 -24.60
N PRO A 193 -8.38 -18.89 -23.58
CA PRO A 193 -9.00 -20.18 -23.30
C PRO A 193 -10.48 -19.96 -22.96
N LYS A 194 -11.36 -20.69 -23.67
CA LYS A 194 -12.82 -20.62 -23.51
C LYS A 194 -13.29 -20.90 -22.09
#